data_AF-A0A2E8UAV7-F1
#
_entry.id   AF-A0A2E8UAV7-F1
#
_cell.length_a   1.000
_cell.length_b   1.000
_cell.length_c   1.000
_cell.angle_alpha   90.00
_cell.angle_beta   90.00
_cell.angle_gamma   90.00
#
_symmetry.space_group_name_H-M   'P 1'
#
loop_
_entity.id
_entity.type
_entity.pdbx_description
1 polymer ?
#
loop_
_entity_poly.entity_id
_entity_poly.type
_entity_poly.pdbx_seq_one_letter_code
_entity_poly.pdbx_strand_id
1 'polypeptide(L)'
;MRSASAKQQGLTEDMIDEGIYNYQQSEVLTDQEKMALKFSDLMDKTPNAINEEFYKELAEHFSIPEIVELGAFIGFNIGFHRFFGTLQFYPMFSPEGELVDQEKSKKAYGDKPVSHKSFGNAQ
;
A
#
# COMPACT_ATOMS: atom_id res chain seq x y z
N MET A 1 7.47 -7.52 -1.98
CA MET A 1 6.26 -8.36 -2.03
C MET A 1 5.18 -7.76 -2.93
N ARG A 2 4.73 -6.50 -2.73
CA ARG A 2 3.67 -5.91 -3.57
C ARG A 2 4.08 -5.68 -5.02
N SER A 3 5.25 -5.12 -5.33
CA SER A 3 5.67 -4.82 -6.72
C SER A 3 5.85 -6.06 -7.62
N ALA A 4 6.58 -7.09 -7.14
CA ALA A 4 6.81 -8.31 -7.92
C ALA A 4 5.52 -9.13 -8.14
N SER A 5 4.64 -9.21 -7.14
CA SER A 5 3.34 -9.89 -7.25
C SER A 5 2.34 -9.07 -8.09
N ALA A 6 2.34 -7.75 -7.96
CA ALA A 6 1.51 -6.84 -8.75
C ALA A 6 1.81 -6.93 -10.24
N LYS A 7 3.09 -6.93 -10.63
CA LYS A 7 3.52 -7.16 -12.01
C LYS A 7 3.00 -8.49 -12.57
N GLN A 8 3.04 -9.54 -11.76
CA GLN A 8 2.56 -10.87 -12.14
C GLN A 8 1.03 -10.92 -12.31
N GLN A 9 0.30 -9.97 -11.69
CA GLN A 9 -1.14 -9.79 -11.79
C GLN A 9 -1.56 -8.76 -12.87
N GLY A 10 -0.62 -8.27 -13.68
CA GLY A 10 -0.90 -7.36 -14.80
C GLY A 10 -0.90 -5.88 -14.46
N LEU A 11 -0.50 -5.49 -13.24
CA LEU A 11 -0.25 -4.08 -12.90
C LEU A 11 1.03 -3.60 -13.59
N THR A 12 0.92 -2.57 -14.42
CA THR A 12 2.09 -1.93 -15.05
C THR A 12 2.88 -1.13 -14.01
N GLU A 13 4.17 -0.88 -14.29
CA GLU A 13 4.98 0.00 -13.44
C GLU A 13 4.34 1.40 -13.32
N ASP A 14 3.80 1.92 -14.42
CA ASP A 14 3.11 3.22 -14.42
C ASP A 14 1.89 3.23 -13.48
N MET A 15 1.09 2.16 -13.45
CA MET A 15 -0.04 2.04 -12.51
C MET A 15 0.44 1.94 -11.05
N ILE A 16 1.57 1.28 -10.82
CA ILE A 16 2.18 1.16 -9.49
C ILE A 16 2.66 2.54 -9.02
N ASP A 17 3.37 3.28 -9.86
CA ASP A 17 3.90 4.60 -9.52
C ASP A 17 2.77 5.63 -9.32
N GLU A 18 1.79 5.66 -10.23
CA GLU A 18 0.61 6.52 -10.12
C GLU A 18 -0.22 6.17 -8.87
N GLY A 19 -0.49 4.89 -8.63
CA GLY A 19 -1.24 4.42 -7.45
C GLY A 19 -0.56 4.75 -6.12
N ILE A 20 0.76 4.91 -6.11
CA ILE A 20 1.54 5.22 -4.91
C ILE A 20 1.66 6.72 -4.65
N TYR A 21 1.77 7.55 -5.69
CA TYR A 21 2.14 8.97 -5.53
C TYR A 21 1.08 9.96 -5.99
N ASN A 22 0.23 9.61 -6.97
CA ASN A 22 -0.62 10.58 -7.65
C ASN A 22 -2.00 10.04 -8.07
N TYR A 23 -2.50 9.00 -7.39
CA TYR A 23 -3.69 8.29 -7.83
C TYR A 23 -4.91 9.21 -8.08
N GLN A 24 -5.02 10.31 -7.33
CA GLN A 24 -6.10 11.29 -7.48
C GLN A 24 -6.14 11.97 -8.85
N GLN A 25 -4.98 12.21 -9.46
CA GLN A 25 -4.86 12.88 -10.77
C GLN A 25 -4.54 11.89 -11.90
N SER A 26 -4.41 10.61 -11.58
CA SER A 26 -4.01 9.59 -12.53
C SER A 26 -4.98 9.46 -13.70
N GLU A 27 -4.48 9.46 -14.93
CA GLU A 27 -5.28 9.19 -16.13
C GLU A 27 -5.35 7.69 -16.47
N VAL A 28 -4.51 6.87 -15.82
CA VAL A 28 -4.44 5.41 -16.06
C VAL A 28 -5.30 4.60 -15.12
N LEU A 29 -5.70 5.16 -13.98
CA LEU A 29 -6.58 4.51 -13.01
C LEU A 29 -8.05 4.87 -13.27
N THR A 30 -8.92 3.87 -13.14
CA THR A 30 -10.37 4.06 -13.15
C THR A 30 -10.85 4.78 -11.89
N ASP A 31 -12.03 5.39 -11.95
CA ASP A 31 -12.60 6.07 -10.78
C ASP A 31 -12.85 5.11 -9.60
N GLN A 32 -13.23 3.86 -9.90
CA GLN A 32 -13.37 2.80 -8.89
C GLN A 32 -12.05 2.49 -8.19
N GLU A 33 -10.94 2.35 -8.93
CA GLU A 33 -9.60 2.12 -8.36
C GLU A 33 -9.12 3.31 -7.52
N LYS A 34 -9.34 4.54 -8.01
CA LYS A 34 -9.03 5.76 -7.25
C LYS A 34 -9.82 5.82 -5.95
N MET A 35 -11.08 5.40 -5.97
CA MET A 35 -11.92 5.36 -4.78
C MET A 35 -11.41 4.34 -3.76
N ALA A 36 -10.98 3.15 -4.21
CA ALA A 36 -10.37 2.15 -3.34
C ALA A 36 -9.06 2.66 -2.70
N LEU A 37 -8.22 3.36 -3.48
CA LEU A 37 -6.98 3.96 -2.98
C LEU A 37 -7.26 5.10 -1.99
N LYS A 38 -8.27 5.95 -2.25
CA LYS A 38 -8.76 6.98 -1.32
C LYS A 38 -9.24 6.36 0.00
N PHE A 39 -10.02 5.29 -0.06
CA PHE A 39 -10.47 4.58 1.13
C PHE A 39 -9.29 4.02 1.94
N SER A 40 -8.32 3.42 1.26
CA SER A 40 -7.09 2.92 1.87
C SER A 40 -6.28 4.03 2.56
N ASP A 41 -6.11 5.17 1.91
CA ASP A 41 -5.34 6.29 2.46
C ASP A 41 -6.02 6.92 3.68
N LEU A 42 -7.35 7.13 3.61
CA LEU A 42 -8.11 7.64 4.74
C LEU A 42 -8.10 6.68 5.92
N MET A 43 -8.23 5.36 5.71
CA MET A 43 -8.19 4.40 6.82
C MET A 43 -6.83 4.38 7.54
N ASP A 44 -5.72 4.58 6.85
CA ASP A 44 -4.41 4.60 7.49
C ASP A 44 -4.11 5.95 8.18
N LYS A 45 -4.41 7.08 7.51
CA LYS A 45 -3.97 8.41 7.94
C LYS A 45 -5.02 9.22 8.69
N THR A 46 -6.29 9.14 8.29
CA THR A 46 -7.36 10.03 8.81
C THR A 46 -8.70 9.30 8.85
N PRO A 47 -8.83 8.24 9.65
CA PRO A 47 -10.02 7.38 9.65
C PRO A 47 -11.29 8.13 10.05
N ASN A 48 -11.17 9.20 10.84
CA ASN A 48 -12.30 10.05 11.24
C ASN A 48 -12.94 10.82 10.07
N ALA A 49 -12.27 10.94 8.93
CA ALA A 49 -12.83 11.54 7.72
C ALA A 49 -13.81 10.61 6.99
N ILE A 50 -13.82 9.32 7.31
CA ILE A 50 -14.69 8.31 6.72
C ILE A 50 -16.06 8.39 7.42
N ASN A 51 -16.94 9.21 6.87
CA ASN A 51 -18.29 9.47 7.38
C ASN A 51 -19.36 8.89 6.43
N GLU A 52 -20.63 9.14 6.73
CA GLU A 52 -21.76 8.65 5.91
C GLU A 52 -21.66 9.11 4.45
N GLU A 53 -21.23 10.35 4.21
CA GLU A 53 -21.10 10.90 2.85
C GLU A 53 -20.02 10.16 2.06
N PHE A 54 -18.89 9.85 2.70
CA PHE A 54 -17.85 9.03 2.08
C PHE A 54 -18.35 7.63 1.73
N TYR A 55 -19.15 6.99 2.59
CA TYR A 55 -19.72 5.68 2.27
C TYR A 55 -20.76 5.74 1.14
N LYS A 56 -21.47 6.87 0.98
CA LYS A 56 -22.34 7.09 -0.18
C LYS A 56 -21.52 7.18 -1.47
N GLU A 57 -20.46 7.98 -1.49
CA GLU A 57 -19.52 8.10 -2.62
C GLU A 57 -18.91 6.73 -2.95
N LEU A 58 -18.49 5.96 -1.94
CA LEU A 58 -17.94 4.61 -2.11
C LEU A 58 -18.96 3.64 -2.73
N ALA A 59 -20.24 3.77 -2.36
CA ALA A 59 -21.33 2.92 -2.86
C ALA A 59 -21.73 3.21 -4.31
N GLU A 60 -21.27 4.31 -4.91
CA GLU A 60 -21.41 4.57 -6.35
C GLU A 60 -20.51 3.63 -7.19
N HIS A 61 -19.45 3.09 -6.58
CA HIS A 61 -18.45 2.25 -7.23
C HIS A 61 -18.44 0.80 -6.76
N PHE A 62 -18.93 0.53 -5.55
CA PHE A 62 -18.88 -0.79 -4.92
C PHE A 62 -20.23 -1.14 -4.29
N SER A 63 -20.62 -2.41 -4.40
CA SER A 63 -21.73 -2.94 -3.63
C SER A 63 -21.38 -3.02 -2.13
N ILE A 64 -22.40 -3.09 -1.26
CA ILE A 64 -22.20 -3.21 0.19
C ILE A 64 -21.29 -4.40 0.56
N PRO A 65 -21.46 -5.62 -0.02
CA PRO A 65 -20.53 -6.72 0.26
C PRO A 65 -19.08 -6.41 -0.14
N GLU A 66 -18.87 -5.78 -1.31
CA GLU A 66 -17.53 -5.39 -1.77
C GLU A 66 -16.89 -4.33 -0.86
N ILE A 67 -17.68 -3.37 -0.36
CA ILE A 67 -17.20 -2.37 0.61
C ILE A 67 -16.71 -3.03 1.90
N VAL A 68 -17.47 -4.01 2.41
CA VAL A 68 -17.10 -4.75 3.63
C VAL A 68 -15.82 -5.56 3.40
N GLU A 69 -15.72 -6.26 2.27
CA GLU A 69 -14.54 -7.04 1.91
C GLU A 69 -13.30 -6.15 1.74
N LEU A 70 -13.44 -5.05 1.00
CA LEU A 70 -12.37 -4.09 0.77
C LEU A 70 -11.90 -3.46 2.08
N GLY A 71 -12.84 -3.02 2.93
CA GLY A 71 -12.53 -2.45 4.24
C GLY A 71 -11.81 -3.44 5.15
N ALA A 72 -12.27 -4.69 5.19
CA ALA A 72 -11.61 -5.75 5.95
C ALA A 72 -10.19 -6.00 5.43
N PHE A 73 -10.02 -6.15 4.11
CA PHE A 73 -8.72 -6.39 3.49
C PHE A 73 -7.70 -5.29 3.82
N ILE A 74 -8.10 -4.02 3.65
CA ILE A 74 -7.23 -2.88 3.95
C ILE A 74 -6.93 -2.82 5.46
N GLY A 75 -7.96 -2.96 6.32
CA GLY A 75 -7.81 -2.90 7.77
C GLY A 75 -6.84 -3.96 8.31
N PHE A 76 -6.94 -5.20 7.83
CA PHE A 76 -6.00 -6.27 8.17
C PHE A 76 -4.58 -5.95 7.73
N ASN A 77 -4.39 -5.45 6.51
CA ASN A 77 -3.06 -5.10 5.99
C ASN A 77 -2.41 -3.96 6.81
N ILE A 78 -3.17 -2.93 7.17
CA ILE A 78 -2.68 -1.84 8.04
C ILE A 78 -2.27 -2.42 9.40
N GLY A 79 -3.11 -3.26 10.00
CA GLY A 79 -2.83 -3.92 11.28
C GLY A 79 -1.55 -4.75 11.24
N PHE A 80 -1.36 -5.56 10.19
CA PHE A 80 -0.15 -6.34 9.99
C PHE A 80 1.09 -5.48 9.79
N HIS A 81 1.02 -4.40 9.01
CA HIS A 81 2.15 -3.48 8.86
C HIS A 81 2.57 -2.86 10.20
N ARG A 82 1.59 -2.45 11.03
CA ARG A 82 1.87 -1.91 12.37
C ARG A 82 2.48 -2.96 13.29
N PHE A 83 1.94 -4.18 13.31
CA PHE A 83 2.48 -5.29 14.09
C PHE A 83 3.90 -5.68 13.65
N PHE A 84 4.16 -5.85 12.35
CA PHE A 84 5.50 -6.17 11.85
C PHE A 84 6.51 -5.06 12.15
N GLY A 85 6.07 -3.81 12.20
CA GLY A 85 6.89 -2.68 12.67
C GLY A 85 7.36 -2.85 14.13
N THR A 86 6.54 -3.44 15.02
CA THR A 86 6.96 -3.70 16.41
C THR A 86 8.00 -4.80 16.53
N LEU A 87 8.00 -5.74 15.58
CA LEU A 87 8.95 -6.85 15.52
C LEU A 87 10.29 -6.48 14.88
N GLN A 88 10.43 -5.26 14.36
CA GLN A 88 11.61 -4.83 13.57
C GLN A 88 11.93 -5.81 12.44
N PHE A 89 10.88 -6.35 11.80
CA PHE A 89 11.05 -7.34 10.75
C PHE A 89 11.67 -6.67 9.52
N TYR A 90 12.88 -7.08 9.14
CA TYR A 90 13.51 -6.57 7.93
C TYR A 90 12.90 -7.23 6.69
N PRO A 91 12.85 -6.53 5.54
CA PRO A 91 12.36 -7.11 4.29
C PRO A 91 13.03 -8.46 3.99
N MET A 92 12.24 -9.49 3.69
CA MET A 92 12.80 -10.81 3.35
C MET A 92 13.48 -10.84 1.97
N PHE A 93 13.41 -9.74 1.23
CA PHE A 93 14.01 -9.59 -0.09
C PHE A 93 14.91 -8.37 -0.11
N SER A 94 16.04 -8.44 -0.82
CA SER A 94 16.88 -7.27 -1.12
C SER A 94 16.13 -6.30 -2.05
N PRO A 95 16.65 -5.06 -2.22
CA PRO A 95 16.12 -4.14 -3.23
C PRO A 95 16.07 -4.74 -4.65
N GLU A 96 16.98 -5.67 -4.95
CA GLU A 96 17.10 -6.41 -6.21
C GLU A 96 16.17 -7.64 -6.30
N GLY A 97 15.43 -7.95 -5.23
CA GLY A 97 14.44 -9.01 -5.20
C GLY A 97 14.95 -10.39 -4.79
N GLU A 98 16.17 -10.50 -4.28
CA GLU A 98 16.73 -11.77 -3.78
C GLU A 98 16.27 -12.07 -2.37
N LEU A 99 15.94 -13.34 -2.07
CA LEU A 99 15.65 -13.77 -0.70
C LEU A 99 16.88 -13.59 0.19
N VAL A 100 16.73 -12.86 1.29
CA VAL A 100 17.81 -12.55 2.25
C VAL A 100 17.41 -12.89 3.68
N ASP A 101 18.38 -13.33 4.46
CA ASP A 101 18.23 -13.46 5.91
C ASP A 101 18.19 -12.08 6.61
N GLN A 102 17.84 -12.06 7.90
CA GLN A 102 17.67 -10.82 8.66
C GLN A 102 18.97 -10.03 8.83
N GLU A 103 20.15 -10.68 8.85
CA GLU A 103 21.43 -9.97 8.93
C GLU A 103 21.74 -9.22 7.63
N LYS A 104 21.59 -9.89 6.49
CA LYS A 104 21.78 -9.30 5.17
C LYS A 104 20.77 -8.20 4.90
N SER A 105 19.53 -8.42 5.29
CA SER A 105 18.48 -7.41 5.14
C SER A 105 18.72 -6.19 6.01
N LYS A 106 19.17 -6.37 7.26
CA LYS A 106 19.58 -5.26 8.12
C LYS A 106 20.73 -4.43 7.53
N LYS A 107 21.72 -5.08 6.91
CA LYS A 107 22.80 -4.37 6.20
C LYS A 107 22.30 -3.58 4.98
N ALA A 108 21.32 -4.14 4.25
CA ALA A 108 20.75 -3.50 3.07
C ALA A 108 19.82 -2.32 3.41
N TYR A 109 19.04 -2.40 4.49
CA TYR A 109 18.01 -1.40 4.85
C TYR A 109 18.35 -0.50 6.04
N GLY A 110 19.46 -0.72 6.74
CA GLY A 110 19.93 0.08 7.88
C GLY A 110 19.38 -0.36 9.25
N ASP A 111 19.68 0.36 10.33
CA ASP A 111 19.32 -0.04 11.72
C ASP A 111 17.83 0.05 12.06
N LYS A 112 17.04 0.67 11.18
CA LYS A 112 15.58 0.67 11.24
C LYS A 112 15.09 0.12 9.92
N PRO A 113 14.20 -0.88 9.89
CA PRO A 113 13.56 -1.32 8.66
C PRO A 113 12.69 -0.17 8.14
N VAL A 114 13.29 0.69 7.33
CA VAL A 114 12.60 1.73 6.61
C VAL A 114 12.08 1.14 5.31
N SER A 115 10.92 1.61 4.88
CA SER A 115 10.48 1.40 3.51
C SER A 115 11.62 1.77 2.55
N HIS A 116 11.71 1.07 1.41
CA HIS A 116 12.67 1.31 0.32
C HIS A 116 12.77 2.79 -0.11
N LYS A 117 11.79 3.62 0.25
CA LYS A 117 11.73 5.07 0.02
C LYS A 117 12.75 5.93 0.76
N SER A 118 13.55 5.39 1.69
CA SER A 118 14.67 6.17 2.27
C SER A 118 15.91 6.21 1.35
N PHE A 119 15.97 5.39 0.30
CA PHE A 119 17.06 5.35 -0.67
C PHE A 119 16.74 6.19 -1.91
N GLY A 120 16.51 7.50 -1.72
CA GLY A 120 16.21 8.40 -2.83
C GLY A 120 16.46 9.89 -2.58
N ASN A 121 16.69 10.31 -1.34
CA ASN A 121 17.06 11.70 -1.02
C ASN A 121 18.44 11.74 -0.35
N ALA A 122 19.47 11.43 -1.12
CA ALA A 122 20.84 11.85 -0.83
C ALA A 122 21.51 12.17 -2.17
N GLN A 123 21.41 13.46 -2.54
CA GLN A 123 22.18 14.24 -3.53
C GLN A 123 22.49 13.60 -4.88
#